data_AF-B8DPJ5-F1
#
_entry.id   AF-B8DPJ5-F1
#
_cell.length_a   1.000
_cell.length_b   1.000
_cell.length_c   1.000
_cell.angle_alpha   90.00
_cell.angle_beta   90.00
_cell.angle_gamma   90.00
#
_symmetry.space_group_name_H-M   'P 1'
#
loop_
_entity.id
_entity.type
_entity.pdbx_description
1 polymer ?
#
loop_
_entity_poly.entity_id
_entity_poly.type
_entity_poly.pdbx_seq_one_letter_code
_entity_poly.pdbx_strand_id
1 'polypeptide(L)'
;MPVLKGKELRVVGFLCNWCSYGGADTAGVGRFSQPTDLRIIRVPCSGRVDPMFVVKALLGGADGVLVSGCHPRDCHYSQGNFYARRRLETLKTFLPALGIDPDRFQYTWVSASEGQRWKNVVSTFVEKVHQLGHAPRIEEAAPYLPLAAGGDSPRAPLRPPLRPLSYPAAGTLAASLEQLRENIRAALPELDCVIGWQQGFDALHATPLFMRKPEDVDKLTWGPLNVHNLATYLPQFKNRKVGVVVKGCDSRSVIELLQEKLVEPDNVRVFGMACEGVVDMTRVQRALDGTGNADGAMCADTAPSSVGVDGDNLSFEGEAPARLKLADVVAEKCRTCDTPVPLLGDVVEGNASAPAGPAPDAPPSLEALDAMTPEQRRGFWRAQMDRCLRCYACRNACPMCVCRDHCIAESRDPHWTTQEGNVREKLQFQVIHALHLAGRCTECGECQRACPVNIPVLSLKQWMNRSVRTLFDYRAGVDVNAVPPLLAFAVEEKNIKEHGL
;
A
#
# COMPACT_ATOMS: atom_id res chain seq x y z
N MET A 1 -2.94 -32.25 -22.59
CA MET A 1 -2.49 -32.67 -23.95
C MET A 1 -1.00 -32.99 -23.90
N PRO A 2 -0.50 -34.02 -24.60
CA PRO A 2 0.92 -34.39 -24.54
C PRO A 2 1.83 -33.31 -25.14
N VAL A 3 3.04 -33.18 -24.59
CA VAL A 3 4.15 -32.28 -24.97
C VAL A 3 4.39 -32.19 -26.50
N LEU A 4 3.98 -33.23 -27.24
CA LEU A 4 4.20 -33.39 -28.67
C LEU A 4 3.26 -32.59 -29.60
N LYS A 5 2.22 -31.91 -29.09
CA LYS A 5 1.25 -31.20 -29.95
C LYS A 5 1.30 -29.66 -29.89
N GLY A 6 2.15 -29.06 -29.04
CA GLY A 6 2.32 -27.60 -28.90
C GLY A 6 1.07 -26.89 -28.32
N LYS A 7 1.11 -26.07 -27.28
CA LYS A 7 2.16 -25.43 -26.50
C LYS A 7 2.04 -25.90 -25.05
N GLU A 8 3.14 -26.32 -24.44
CA GLU A 8 3.13 -26.82 -23.07
C GLU A 8 2.86 -25.68 -22.08
N LEU A 9 1.89 -25.86 -21.17
CA LEU A 9 1.67 -24.93 -20.08
C LEU A 9 2.76 -25.12 -19.03
N ARG A 10 3.15 -24.02 -18.39
CA ARG A 10 4.25 -23.95 -17.43
C ARG A 10 3.68 -23.83 -16.03
N VAL A 11 3.61 -24.93 -15.31
CA VAL A 11 3.23 -24.92 -13.89
C VAL A 11 4.45 -25.07 -13.02
N VAL A 12 4.63 -24.15 -12.06
CA VAL A 12 5.73 -24.20 -11.07
C VAL A 12 5.16 -24.65 -9.74
N GLY A 13 5.79 -25.65 -9.11
CA GLY A 13 5.41 -26.18 -7.80
C GLY A 13 6.47 -25.90 -6.74
N PHE A 14 6.12 -25.29 -5.60
CA PHE A 14 6.99 -25.20 -4.43
C PHE A 14 6.55 -26.22 -3.38
N LEU A 15 7.35 -27.25 -3.13
CA LEU A 15 6.97 -28.36 -2.24
C LEU A 15 7.86 -28.39 -1.01
N CYS A 16 7.24 -28.54 0.17
CA CYS A 16 8.00 -28.80 1.38
C CYS A 16 8.72 -30.16 1.29
N ASN A 17 9.94 -30.21 1.79
CA ASN A 17 10.80 -31.39 1.74
C ASN A 17 10.19 -32.59 2.47
N TRP A 18 9.53 -32.35 3.59
CA TRP A 18 9.15 -33.40 4.54
C TRP A 18 7.86 -34.13 4.21
N CYS A 19 6.88 -33.43 3.63
CA CYS A 19 5.54 -33.99 3.39
C CYS A 19 5.24 -34.02 1.90
N SER A 20 4.94 -32.87 1.28
CA SER A 20 4.46 -32.84 -0.10
C SER A 20 5.46 -33.38 -1.12
N TYR A 21 6.77 -33.14 -0.92
CA TYR A 21 7.80 -33.74 -1.79
C TYR A 21 7.82 -35.27 -1.63
N GLY A 22 7.72 -35.78 -0.40
CA GLY A 22 7.55 -37.21 -0.15
C GLY A 22 6.24 -37.78 -0.72
N GLY A 23 5.15 -37.02 -0.71
CA GLY A 23 3.89 -37.38 -1.36
C GLY A 23 4.04 -37.51 -2.87
N ALA A 24 4.82 -36.60 -3.49
CA ALA A 24 5.18 -36.68 -4.89
C ALA A 24 6.05 -37.91 -5.21
N ASP A 25 7.05 -38.20 -4.37
CA ASP A 25 7.90 -39.40 -4.49
C ASP A 25 7.05 -40.68 -4.36
N THR A 26 6.14 -40.74 -3.37
CA THR A 26 5.19 -41.86 -3.18
C THR A 26 4.31 -42.05 -4.41
N ALA A 27 3.84 -40.97 -5.04
CA ALA A 27 3.08 -41.06 -6.28
C ALA A 27 3.92 -41.64 -7.44
N GLY A 28 5.20 -41.28 -7.52
CA GLY A 28 6.16 -41.86 -8.48
C GLY A 28 6.42 -43.34 -8.24
N VAL A 29 6.69 -43.74 -6.99
CA VAL A 29 6.87 -45.15 -6.58
C VAL A 29 5.62 -45.98 -6.88
N GLY A 30 4.44 -45.43 -6.60
CA GLY A 30 3.15 -46.03 -6.92
C GLY A 30 2.80 -46.04 -8.41
N ARG A 31 3.65 -45.47 -9.28
CA ARG A 31 3.45 -45.34 -10.73
C ARG A 31 2.14 -44.66 -11.09
N PHE A 32 1.69 -43.71 -10.27
CA PHE A 32 0.48 -42.95 -10.55
C PHE A 32 0.71 -42.00 -11.73
N SER A 33 -0.07 -42.19 -12.80
CA SER A 33 -0.04 -41.32 -13.97
C SER A 33 -0.47 -39.89 -13.59
N GLN A 34 0.32 -38.91 -14.03
CA GLN A 34 0.17 -37.49 -13.71
C GLN A 34 0.44 -36.63 -14.95
N PRO A 35 -0.10 -35.41 -15.01
CA PRO A 35 0.29 -34.43 -16.02
C PRO A 35 1.79 -34.10 -15.96
N THR A 36 2.37 -33.68 -17.08
CA THR A 36 3.81 -33.39 -17.22
C THR A 36 4.14 -31.90 -17.13
N ASP A 37 3.13 -31.07 -16.93
CA ASP A 37 3.22 -29.60 -16.91
C ASP A 37 3.87 -29.03 -15.62
N LEU A 38 3.95 -29.81 -14.54
CA LEU A 38 4.43 -29.36 -13.22
C LEU A 38 5.95 -29.52 -13.06
N ARG A 39 6.63 -28.44 -12.67
CA ARG A 39 8.07 -28.42 -12.35
C ARG A 39 8.26 -28.08 -10.89
N ILE A 40 8.84 -29.01 -10.13
CA ILE A 40 8.94 -28.92 -8.68
C ILE A 40 10.26 -28.22 -8.27
N ILE A 41 10.14 -27.20 -7.44
CA ILE A 41 11.19 -26.59 -6.65
C ILE A 41 11.01 -27.06 -5.21
N ARG A 42 12.00 -27.79 -4.69
CA ARG A 42 11.99 -28.27 -3.32
C ARG A 42 12.40 -27.14 -2.36
N VAL A 43 11.61 -26.95 -1.31
CA VAL A 43 11.92 -26.03 -0.19
C VAL A 43 11.91 -26.78 1.13
N PRO A 44 12.64 -26.35 2.17
CA PRO A 44 12.61 -27.04 3.46
C PRO A 44 11.20 -27.08 4.07
N CYS A 45 10.44 -25.99 3.98
CA CYS A 45 9.10 -25.84 4.54
C CYS A 45 8.23 -24.97 3.62
N SER A 46 6.91 -25.15 3.62
CA SER A 46 5.99 -24.18 3.00
C SER A 46 6.11 -22.78 3.62
N GLY A 47 6.46 -22.68 4.90
CA GLY A 47 6.76 -21.42 5.57
C GLY A 47 7.95 -20.66 4.99
N ARG A 48 8.82 -21.31 4.20
CA ARG A 48 9.91 -20.67 3.46
C ARG A 48 9.43 -19.99 2.18
N VAL A 49 8.27 -20.36 1.65
CA VAL A 49 7.74 -19.79 0.41
C VAL A 49 7.30 -18.36 0.70
N ASP A 50 8.13 -17.42 0.23
CA ASP A 50 7.77 -16.01 0.21
C ASP A 50 6.72 -15.78 -0.89
N PRO A 51 5.62 -15.03 -0.64
CA PRO A 51 4.64 -14.66 -1.67
C PRO A 51 5.27 -14.09 -2.95
N MET A 52 6.41 -13.42 -2.85
CA MET A 52 7.15 -12.90 -3.99
C MET A 52 7.62 -14.00 -4.96
N PHE A 53 7.82 -15.23 -4.49
CA PHE A 53 8.21 -16.36 -5.35
C PHE A 53 7.08 -16.71 -6.33
N VAL A 54 5.85 -16.70 -5.82
CA VAL A 54 4.63 -16.95 -6.60
C VAL A 54 4.42 -15.82 -7.60
N VAL A 55 4.49 -14.56 -7.15
CA VAL A 55 4.35 -13.39 -8.03
C VAL A 55 5.41 -13.40 -9.12
N LYS A 56 6.67 -13.65 -8.78
CA LYS A 56 7.78 -13.67 -9.75
C LYS A 56 7.60 -14.79 -10.77
N ALA A 57 7.11 -15.97 -10.36
CA ALA A 57 6.80 -17.05 -11.29
C ALA A 57 5.68 -16.66 -12.26
N LEU A 58 4.56 -16.11 -11.76
CA LEU A 58 3.43 -15.69 -12.61
C LEU A 58 3.82 -14.56 -13.57
N LEU A 59 4.44 -13.48 -13.07
CA LEU A 59 4.91 -12.37 -13.91
C LEU A 59 6.05 -12.79 -14.86
N GLY A 60 6.81 -13.83 -14.51
CA GLY A 60 7.83 -14.45 -15.35
C GLY A 60 7.29 -15.38 -16.44
N GLY A 61 5.97 -15.58 -16.52
CA GLY A 61 5.31 -16.38 -17.54
C GLY A 61 4.99 -17.82 -17.15
N ALA A 62 4.88 -18.13 -15.86
CA ALA A 62 4.22 -19.36 -15.41
C ALA A 62 2.70 -19.23 -15.63
N ASP A 63 2.10 -20.30 -16.16
CA ASP A 63 0.65 -20.37 -16.41
C ASP A 63 -0.14 -20.70 -15.13
N GLY A 64 0.52 -21.35 -14.18
CA GLY A 64 0.02 -21.57 -12.83
C GLY A 64 1.14 -21.82 -11.82
N VAL A 65 0.86 -21.56 -10.54
CA VAL A 65 1.78 -21.81 -9.42
C VAL A 65 1.07 -22.61 -8.34
N LEU A 66 1.70 -23.71 -7.93
CA LEU A 66 1.26 -24.56 -6.82
C LEU A 66 2.24 -24.42 -5.66
N VAL A 67 1.74 -24.27 -4.44
CA VAL A 67 2.55 -24.41 -3.22
C VAL A 67 1.96 -25.56 -2.41
N SER A 68 2.77 -26.53 -2.00
CA SER A 68 2.27 -27.65 -1.20
C SER A 68 3.12 -27.87 0.05
N GLY A 69 2.45 -28.02 1.19
CA GLY A 69 3.08 -28.24 2.49
C GLY A 69 2.50 -29.43 3.25
N CYS A 70 3.03 -29.64 4.47
CA CYS A 70 2.44 -30.57 5.43
C CYS A 70 1.04 -30.10 5.86
N HIS A 71 0.18 -31.04 6.24
CA HIS A 71 -1.10 -30.73 6.88
C HIS A 71 -0.92 -29.80 8.08
N PRO A 72 -1.88 -28.89 8.33
CA PRO A 72 -1.94 -28.14 9.58
C PRO A 72 -1.72 -29.09 10.77
N ARG A 73 -0.87 -28.69 11.72
CA ARG A 73 -0.41 -29.50 12.89
C ARG A 73 0.64 -30.58 12.62
N ASP A 74 0.88 -30.95 11.36
CA ASP A 74 1.91 -31.93 10.96
C ASP A 74 3.19 -31.27 10.42
N CYS A 75 3.37 -29.96 10.65
CA CYS A 75 4.55 -29.27 10.16
C CYS A 75 5.80 -29.81 10.87
N HIS A 76 6.80 -30.24 10.09
CA HIS A 76 8.10 -30.65 10.63
C HIS A 76 8.77 -29.54 11.48
N TYR A 77 8.53 -28.28 11.14
CA TYR A 77 9.01 -27.11 11.88
C TYR A 77 7.92 -26.50 12.77
N SER A 78 6.98 -27.33 13.22
CA SER A 78 5.85 -27.03 14.12
C SER A 78 4.79 -26.08 13.56
N GLN A 79 5.16 -24.89 13.07
CA GLN A 79 4.21 -23.81 12.79
C GLN A 79 4.39 -23.15 11.41
N GLY A 80 5.42 -23.52 10.65
CA GLY A 80 5.76 -22.85 9.39
C GLY A 80 4.64 -22.83 8.35
N ASN A 81 3.80 -23.88 8.30
CA ASN A 81 2.65 -23.94 7.40
C ASN A 81 1.50 -23.01 7.80
N PHE A 82 1.31 -22.71 9.09
CA PHE A 82 0.30 -21.74 9.52
C PHE A 82 0.67 -20.31 9.08
N TYR A 83 1.95 -19.94 9.19
CA TYR A 83 2.46 -18.69 8.61
C TYR A 83 2.30 -18.65 7.09
N ALA A 84 2.61 -19.76 6.42
CA ALA A 84 2.42 -19.87 4.98
C ALA A 84 0.94 -19.66 4.59
N ARG A 85 0.01 -20.29 5.31
CA ARG A 85 -1.44 -20.16 5.05
C ARG A 85 -1.88 -18.70 4.99
N ARG A 86 -1.54 -17.90 6.00
CA ARG A 86 -1.90 -16.47 6.03
C ARG A 86 -1.29 -15.69 4.88
N ARG A 87 0.00 -15.88 4.62
CA ARG A 87 0.75 -15.16 3.56
C ARG A 87 0.24 -15.51 2.16
N LEU A 88 0.01 -16.80 1.91
CA LEU A 88 -0.42 -17.31 0.62
C LEU A 88 -1.91 -16.97 0.36
N GLU A 89 -2.80 -17.06 1.36
CA GLU A 89 -4.18 -16.61 1.17
C GLU A 89 -4.28 -15.09 0.92
N THR A 90 -3.48 -14.31 1.67
CA THR A 90 -3.39 -12.85 1.44
C THR A 90 -2.94 -12.55 0.01
N LEU A 91 -1.93 -13.28 -0.49
CA LEU A 91 -1.52 -13.15 -1.89
C LEU A 91 -2.65 -13.54 -2.86
N LYS A 92 -3.31 -14.69 -2.62
CA LYS A 92 -4.37 -15.21 -3.51
C LYS A 92 -5.51 -14.19 -3.69
N THR A 93 -5.94 -13.55 -2.60
CA THR A 93 -6.97 -12.48 -2.64
C THR A 93 -6.47 -11.16 -3.26
N PHE A 94 -5.16 -10.95 -3.31
CA PHE A 94 -4.53 -9.78 -3.94
C PHE A 94 -4.29 -9.95 -5.45
N LEU A 95 -4.07 -11.17 -5.96
CA LEU A 95 -3.83 -11.42 -7.40
C LEU A 95 -4.85 -10.77 -8.35
N PRO A 96 -6.17 -10.73 -8.03
CA PRO A 96 -7.14 -10.04 -8.87
C PRO A 96 -6.85 -8.53 -9.01
N ALA A 97 -6.18 -7.88 -8.05
CA ALA A 97 -5.78 -6.48 -8.17
C ALA A 97 -4.93 -6.24 -9.43
N LEU A 98 -4.15 -7.25 -9.83
CA LEU A 98 -3.26 -7.23 -11.00
C LEU A 98 -3.95 -7.72 -12.27
N GLY A 99 -5.24 -8.08 -12.18
CA GLY A 99 -5.97 -8.78 -13.22
C GLY A 99 -5.47 -10.19 -13.47
N ILE A 100 -4.85 -10.84 -12.47
CA ILE A 100 -4.49 -12.25 -12.55
C ILE A 100 -5.63 -13.08 -11.95
N ASP A 101 -6.06 -14.10 -12.69
CA ASP A 101 -7.09 -15.02 -12.22
C ASP A 101 -6.58 -15.79 -10.97
N PRO A 102 -7.31 -15.77 -9.84
CA PRO A 102 -6.87 -16.41 -8.60
C PRO A 102 -6.73 -17.93 -8.72
N ASP A 103 -7.35 -18.59 -9.70
CA ASP A 103 -7.20 -20.03 -9.94
C ASP A 103 -5.87 -20.40 -10.63
N ARG A 104 -5.09 -19.40 -11.08
CA ARG A 104 -3.68 -19.61 -11.47
C ARG A 104 -2.74 -19.82 -10.29
N PHE A 105 -3.22 -19.62 -9.06
CA PHE A 105 -2.43 -19.86 -7.86
C PHE A 105 -3.20 -20.69 -6.84
N GLN A 106 -2.55 -21.73 -6.35
CA GLN A 106 -3.12 -22.59 -5.33
C GLN A 106 -2.06 -22.96 -4.29
N TYR A 107 -2.49 -23.06 -3.03
CA TYR A 107 -1.74 -23.81 -2.02
C TYR A 107 -2.54 -25.00 -1.51
N THR A 108 -1.85 -26.09 -1.17
CA THR A 108 -2.46 -27.35 -0.70
C THR A 108 -1.65 -27.99 0.42
N TRP A 109 -2.27 -28.96 1.09
CA TRP A 109 -1.63 -29.76 2.14
C TRP A 109 -1.67 -31.24 1.77
N VAL A 110 -0.48 -31.86 1.72
CA VAL A 110 -0.29 -33.27 1.32
C VAL A 110 0.82 -33.89 2.17
N SER A 111 0.52 -35.00 2.83
CA SER A 111 1.46 -35.79 3.64
C SER A 111 2.40 -36.63 2.77
N ALA A 112 3.47 -37.16 3.37
CA ALA A 112 4.42 -38.01 2.66
C ALA A 112 3.80 -39.33 2.14
N SER A 113 2.80 -39.87 2.83
CA SER A 113 2.13 -41.12 2.46
C SER A 113 0.95 -40.93 1.50
N GLU A 114 0.62 -39.68 1.15
CA GLU A 114 -0.57 -39.31 0.40
C GLU A 114 -0.34 -39.23 -1.12
N GLY A 115 0.36 -40.22 -1.71
CA GLY A 115 0.66 -40.22 -3.15
C GLY A 115 -0.58 -40.14 -4.06
N GLN A 116 -1.69 -40.78 -3.65
CA GLN A 116 -2.93 -40.73 -4.42
C GLN A 116 -3.57 -39.33 -4.38
N ARG A 117 -3.52 -38.66 -3.22
CA ARG A 117 -3.99 -37.28 -3.07
C ARG A 117 -3.09 -36.33 -3.86
N TRP A 118 -1.77 -36.52 -3.82
CA TRP A 118 -0.84 -35.74 -4.64
C TRP A 118 -1.21 -35.81 -6.12
N LYS A 119 -1.40 -37.02 -6.66
CA LYS A 119 -1.85 -37.23 -8.04
C LYS A 119 -3.15 -36.49 -8.35
N ASN A 120 -4.12 -36.54 -7.45
CA ASN A 120 -5.40 -35.82 -7.62
C ASN A 120 -5.17 -34.30 -7.63
N VAL A 121 -4.49 -33.74 -6.62
CA VAL A 121 -4.15 -32.30 -6.54
C VAL A 121 -3.48 -31.79 -7.82
N VAL A 122 -2.46 -32.50 -8.31
CA VAL A 122 -1.75 -32.08 -9.53
C VAL A 122 -2.66 -32.18 -10.75
N SER A 123 -3.44 -33.26 -10.87
CA SER A 123 -4.36 -33.44 -11.99
C SER A 123 -5.43 -32.35 -12.02
N THR A 124 -6.09 -32.10 -10.89
CA THR A 124 -7.14 -31.08 -10.75
C THR A 124 -6.58 -29.68 -11.01
N PHE A 125 -5.41 -29.35 -10.44
CA PHE A 125 -4.83 -28.02 -10.62
C PHE A 125 -4.38 -27.78 -12.06
N VAL A 126 -3.69 -28.74 -12.66
CA VAL A 126 -3.24 -28.63 -14.06
C VAL A 126 -4.45 -28.56 -14.98
N GLU A 127 -5.51 -29.33 -14.75
CA GLU A 127 -6.74 -29.24 -15.55
C GLU A 127 -7.35 -27.83 -15.48
N LYS A 128 -7.46 -27.23 -14.29
CA LYS A 128 -7.91 -25.83 -14.14
C LYS A 128 -7.03 -24.85 -14.91
N VAL A 129 -5.71 -24.99 -14.83
CA VAL A 129 -4.77 -24.15 -15.60
C VAL A 129 -4.91 -24.36 -17.11
N HIS A 130 -5.16 -25.59 -17.56
CA HIS A 130 -5.47 -25.89 -18.97
C HIS A 130 -6.77 -25.23 -19.44
N GLN A 131 -7.82 -25.23 -18.61
CA GLN A 131 -9.08 -24.53 -18.91
C GLN A 131 -8.89 -23.01 -19.03
N LEU A 132 -8.02 -22.44 -18.20
CA LEU A 132 -7.65 -21.02 -18.25
C LEU A 132 -6.72 -20.67 -19.41
N GLY A 133 -6.04 -21.65 -20.01
CA GLY A 133 -5.02 -21.45 -21.05
C GLY A 133 -3.78 -20.69 -20.58
N HIS A 134 -2.98 -20.23 -21.54
CA HIS A 134 -1.75 -19.47 -21.25
C HIS A 134 -2.03 -18.23 -20.39
N ALA A 135 -1.19 -18.01 -19.38
CA ALA A 135 -1.27 -16.81 -18.57
C ALA A 135 -0.99 -15.57 -19.43
N PRO A 136 -1.86 -14.56 -19.39
CA PRO A 136 -1.64 -13.32 -20.11
C PRO A 136 -0.43 -12.58 -19.53
N ARG A 137 0.47 -12.10 -20.39
CA ARG A 137 1.59 -11.26 -19.96
C ARG A 137 1.14 -9.82 -19.81
N ILE A 138 1.68 -9.12 -18.81
CA ILE A 138 1.35 -7.71 -18.61
C ILE A 138 1.81 -6.85 -19.79
N GLU A 139 2.91 -7.26 -20.45
CA GLU A 139 3.47 -6.58 -21.61
C GLU A 139 2.63 -6.73 -22.88
N GLU A 140 1.78 -7.76 -22.94
CA GLU A 140 0.90 -8.06 -24.06
C GLU A 140 -0.51 -7.50 -23.85
N ALA A 141 -0.81 -6.95 -22.67
CA ALA A 141 -2.11 -6.35 -22.38
C ALA A 141 -2.31 -5.05 -23.18
N ALA A 142 -3.47 -4.93 -23.84
CA ALA A 142 -3.87 -3.68 -24.48
C ALA A 142 -3.95 -2.57 -23.40
N PRO A 143 -3.22 -1.45 -23.54
CA PRO A 143 -3.28 -0.34 -22.59
C PRO A 143 -4.73 0.10 -22.37
N TYR A 144 -5.18 0.08 -21.12
CA TYR A 144 -6.53 0.46 -20.74
C TYR A 144 -6.47 1.60 -19.73
N LEU A 145 -6.52 2.81 -20.24
CA LEU A 145 -6.79 3.99 -19.44
C LEU A 145 -8.23 4.37 -19.79
N PRO A 146 -9.24 3.99 -18.98
CA PRO A 146 -10.54 4.62 -19.15
C PRO A 146 -10.26 6.12 -19.05
N LEU A 147 -10.93 6.96 -19.83
CA LEU A 147 -10.76 8.42 -19.84
C LEU A 147 -11.04 9.10 -18.47
N ALA A 148 -11.15 8.32 -17.38
CA ALA A 148 -11.18 8.70 -15.98
C ALA A 148 -10.02 8.14 -15.11
N ALA A 149 -9.11 7.30 -15.65
CA ALA A 149 -8.02 6.68 -14.89
C ALA A 149 -6.67 6.70 -15.64
N GLY A 150 -6.53 7.61 -16.61
CA GLY A 150 -5.29 7.91 -17.31
C GLY A 150 -4.27 8.67 -16.49
N GLY A 151 -3.98 8.33 -15.22
CA GLY A 151 -3.15 9.17 -14.32
C GLY A 151 -3.55 10.66 -14.36
N ASP A 152 -4.85 10.85 -14.61
CA ASP A 152 -5.58 12.07 -14.83
C ASP A 152 -6.87 11.90 -14.04
N SER A 153 -6.84 12.23 -12.75
CA SER A 153 -8.06 12.47 -11.97
C SER A 153 -8.46 13.92 -12.26
N PRO A 154 -9.54 14.20 -13.02
CA PRO A 154 -10.88 14.12 -12.43
C PRO A 154 -12.00 13.86 -13.47
N ARG A 155 -12.51 12.62 -13.55
CA ARG A 155 -13.86 12.36 -14.09
C ARG A 155 -14.65 11.27 -13.38
N ALA A 156 -14.07 10.52 -12.43
CA ALA A 156 -14.90 9.78 -11.50
C ALA A 156 -15.63 10.81 -10.62
N PRO A 157 -16.99 10.85 -10.63
CA PRO A 157 -17.72 11.80 -9.80
C PRO A 157 -17.27 11.62 -8.35
N LEU A 158 -16.74 12.68 -7.75
CA LEU A 158 -16.33 12.66 -6.36
C LEU A 158 -17.58 12.44 -5.52
N ARG A 159 -17.72 11.25 -4.92
CA ARG A 159 -18.78 10.97 -3.92
C ARG A 159 -18.79 12.08 -2.87
N PRO A 160 -19.91 12.47 -2.27
CA PRO A 160 -19.88 13.39 -1.13
C PRO A 160 -18.90 12.92 -0.04
N PRO A 161 -18.15 13.83 0.61
CA PRO A 161 -17.22 13.44 1.66
C PRO A 161 -17.98 12.89 2.87
N LEU A 162 -17.37 11.95 3.60
CA LEU A 162 -17.93 11.28 4.78
C LEU A 162 -18.24 12.25 5.94
N ARG A 163 -17.66 13.46 5.87
CA ARG A 163 -17.86 14.56 6.80
C ARG A 163 -17.74 15.88 6.05
N PRO A 164 -18.28 16.99 6.58
CA PRO A 164 -17.92 18.32 6.11
C PRO A 164 -16.40 18.49 6.11
N LEU A 165 -15.85 18.99 5.01
CA LEU A 165 -14.44 19.37 4.88
C LEU A 165 -14.41 20.89 5.01
N SER A 166 -14.20 21.37 6.23
CA SER A 166 -14.24 22.79 6.54
C SER A 166 -13.28 23.09 7.66
N TYR A 167 -12.31 23.95 7.38
CA TYR A 167 -11.44 24.44 8.44
C TYR A 167 -12.22 25.38 9.38
N PRO A 168 -11.83 25.48 10.66
CA PRO A 168 -12.38 26.47 11.58
C PRO A 168 -12.16 27.89 11.03
N ALA A 169 -12.93 28.85 11.55
CA ALA A 169 -12.66 30.26 11.29
C ALA A 169 -11.18 30.60 11.63
N ALA A 170 -10.57 31.50 10.85
CA ALA A 170 -9.14 31.78 10.92
C ALA A 170 -8.64 32.06 12.36
N GLY A 171 -9.42 32.79 13.17
CA GLY A 171 -9.09 33.06 14.58
C GLY A 171 -9.06 31.80 15.46
N THR A 172 -10.02 30.88 15.28
CA THR A 172 -10.05 29.60 16.01
C THR A 172 -8.91 28.68 15.61
N LEU A 173 -8.59 28.64 14.31
CA LEU A 173 -7.47 27.85 13.79
C LEU A 173 -6.13 28.40 14.31
N ALA A 174 -5.95 29.72 14.29
CA ALA A 174 -4.78 30.39 14.82
C ALA A 174 -4.62 30.13 16.33
N ALA A 175 -5.70 30.19 17.10
CA ALA A 175 -5.67 29.88 18.54
C ALA A 175 -5.24 28.44 18.81
N SER A 176 -5.76 27.47 18.04
CA SER A 176 -5.37 26.05 18.17
C SER A 176 -3.90 25.82 17.80
N LEU A 177 -3.42 26.52 16.77
CA LEU A 177 -2.01 26.47 16.36
C LEU A 177 -1.09 27.11 17.42
N GLU A 178 -1.48 28.23 18.02
CA GLU A 178 -0.71 28.82 19.13
C GLU A 178 -0.66 27.90 20.34
N GLN A 179 -1.76 27.25 20.71
CA GLN A 179 -1.76 26.29 21.80
C GLN A 179 -0.79 25.13 21.53
N LEU A 180 -0.79 24.61 20.30
CA LEU A 180 0.17 23.59 19.88
C LEU A 180 1.61 24.12 19.97
N ARG A 181 1.87 25.35 19.52
CA ARG A 181 3.20 25.98 19.59
C ARG A 181 3.68 26.12 21.04
N GLU A 182 2.81 26.53 21.97
CA GLU A 182 3.14 26.59 23.40
C GLU A 182 3.51 25.22 23.95
N ASN A 183 2.71 24.19 23.65
CA ASN A 183 2.99 22.81 24.07
C ASN A 183 4.32 22.29 23.51
N ILE A 184 4.64 22.63 22.25
CA ILE A 184 5.93 22.30 21.64
C ILE A 184 7.07 23.05 22.33
N ARG A 185 6.96 24.37 22.57
CA ARG A 185 7.99 25.16 23.26
C ARG A 185 8.27 24.62 24.66
N ALA A 186 7.24 24.19 25.39
CA ALA A 186 7.37 23.61 26.72
C ALA A 186 8.13 22.27 26.70
N ALA A 187 7.90 21.43 25.68
CA ALA A 187 8.53 20.12 25.56
C ALA A 187 9.91 20.14 24.88
N LEU A 188 10.21 21.16 24.08
CA LEU A 188 11.42 21.25 23.26
C LEU A 188 12.74 21.09 24.03
N PRO A 189 12.91 21.60 25.27
CA PRO A 189 14.14 21.40 26.05
C PRO A 189 14.49 19.93 26.33
N GLU A 190 13.53 19.02 26.25
CA GLU A 190 13.71 17.58 26.50
C GLU A 190 13.93 16.77 25.20
N LEU A 191 13.86 17.42 24.04
CA LEU A 191 13.83 16.79 22.72
C LEU A 191 14.98 17.32 21.84
N ASP A 192 15.58 16.45 21.03
CA ASP A 192 16.61 16.84 20.06
C ASP A 192 16.03 17.73 18.93
N CYS A 193 14.77 17.50 18.59
CA CYS A 193 13.96 18.37 17.74
C CYS A 193 12.48 17.97 17.77
N VAL A 194 11.60 18.87 17.30
CA VAL A 194 10.21 18.55 16.93
C VAL A 194 10.04 18.72 15.42
N ILE A 195 9.49 17.71 14.75
CA ILE A 195 9.26 17.71 13.30
C ILE A 195 7.84 18.20 13.01
N GLY A 196 7.71 19.28 12.25
CA GLY A 196 6.43 19.87 11.83
C GLY A 196 6.47 20.28 10.36
N TRP A 197 5.70 21.31 10.00
CA TRP A 197 5.71 21.89 8.66
C TRP A 197 5.98 23.40 8.72
N GLN A 198 6.56 23.94 7.67
CA GLN A 198 6.68 25.38 7.44
C GLN A 198 6.29 25.70 5.99
N GLN A 199 6.21 26.99 5.67
CA GLN A 199 6.11 27.44 4.28
C GLN A 199 7.27 26.90 3.44
N GLY A 200 6.97 26.38 2.27
CA GLY A 200 7.93 25.88 1.28
C GLY A 200 8.47 26.99 0.38
N PHE A 201 8.80 26.62 -0.86
CA PHE A 201 9.44 27.52 -1.83
C PHE A 201 8.47 28.50 -2.51
N ASP A 202 7.17 28.22 -2.47
CA ASP A 202 6.08 29.08 -2.94
C ASP A 202 4.89 29.01 -1.97
N ALA A 203 3.78 29.71 -2.25
CA ALA A 203 2.59 29.71 -1.39
C ALA A 203 1.81 28.38 -1.40
N LEU A 204 2.02 27.51 -2.40
CA LEU A 204 1.29 26.25 -2.59
C LEU A 204 1.92 25.06 -1.87
N HIS A 205 3.20 25.15 -1.51
CA HIS A 205 3.94 24.04 -0.94
C HIS A 205 4.29 24.28 0.53
N ALA A 206 3.98 23.31 1.39
CA ALA A 206 4.55 23.20 2.72
C ALA A 206 5.71 22.20 2.71
N THR A 207 6.76 22.47 3.49
CA THR A 207 7.93 21.58 3.62
C THR A 207 8.13 21.15 5.08
N PRO A 208 8.72 19.96 5.35
CA PRO A 208 9.07 19.57 6.70
C PRO A 208 9.97 20.60 7.41
N LEU A 209 9.62 20.92 8.64
CA LEU A 209 10.33 21.80 9.56
C LEU A 209 10.92 20.97 10.70
N PHE A 210 12.20 21.17 11.01
CA PHE A 210 12.85 20.55 12.18
C PHE A 210 13.13 21.63 13.22
N MET A 211 12.24 21.76 14.19
CA MET A 211 12.32 22.76 15.26
C MET A 211 13.35 22.31 16.30
N ARG A 212 14.44 23.06 16.45
CA ARG A 212 15.49 22.79 17.45
C ARG A 212 15.62 23.89 18.48
N LYS A 213 15.13 25.09 18.16
CA LYS A 213 15.09 26.24 19.06
C LYS A 213 13.66 26.76 19.21
N PRO A 214 13.34 27.46 20.31
CA PRO A 214 12.01 28.04 20.51
C PRO A 214 11.55 28.92 19.35
N GLU A 215 12.45 29.69 18.74
CA GLU A 215 12.16 30.56 17.59
C GLU A 215 11.80 29.77 16.30
N ASP A 216 12.21 28.51 16.19
CA ASP A 216 11.80 27.68 15.05
C ASP A 216 10.30 27.35 15.11
N VAL A 217 9.72 27.32 16.31
CA VAL A 217 8.31 27.00 16.52
C VAL A 217 7.38 28.05 15.89
N ASP A 218 7.84 29.29 15.76
CA ASP A 218 7.10 30.38 15.13
C ASP A 218 6.87 30.16 13.62
N LYS A 219 7.71 29.32 13.00
CA LYS A 219 7.61 28.94 11.58
C LYS A 219 6.60 27.81 11.33
N LEU A 220 6.10 27.17 12.40
CA LEU A 220 5.20 26.03 12.29
C LEU A 220 3.88 26.46 11.63
N THR A 221 3.54 25.87 10.49
CA THR A 221 2.27 26.13 9.80
C THR A 221 1.31 24.95 9.95
N TRP A 222 0.01 25.22 9.88
CA TRP A 222 -1.03 24.20 9.86
C TRP A 222 -2.16 24.58 8.90
N GLY A 223 -2.61 23.62 8.10
CA GLY A 223 -3.63 23.83 7.09
C GLY A 223 -3.67 22.72 6.03
N PRO A 224 -4.44 22.94 4.95
CA PRO A 224 -4.68 21.91 3.94
C PRO A 224 -3.46 21.60 3.06
N LEU A 225 -2.41 22.44 3.12
CA LEU A 225 -1.14 22.25 2.40
C LEU A 225 -0.13 21.36 3.16
N ASN A 226 -0.42 20.98 4.41
CA ASN A 226 0.41 20.12 5.25
C ASN A 226 0.32 18.64 4.81
N VAL A 227 0.62 18.38 3.53
CA VAL A 227 0.36 17.11 2.85
C VAL A 227 1.25 15.96 3.33
N HIS A 228 2.52 16.25 3.64
CA HIS A 228 3.55 15.27 3.98
C HIS A 228 3.20 14.46 5.24
N ASN A 229 3.52 13.17 5.27
CA ASN A 229 3.48 12.37 6.51
C ASN A 229 4.87 12.37 7.17
N LEU A 230 5.01 13.11 8.26
CA LEU A 230 6.30 13.34 8.92
C LEU A 230 6.82 12.11 9.68
N ALA A 231 5.99 11.08 9.91
CA ALA A 231 6.43 9.84 10.53
C ALA A 231 7.57 9.15 9.75
N THR A 232 7.73 9.44 8.45
CA THR A 232 8.83 8.93 7.60
C THR A 232 10.23 9.31 8.09
N TYR A 233 10.34 10.32 8.94
CA TYR A 233 11.62 10.76 9.50
C TYR A 233 11.98 10.03 10.79
N LEU A 234 11.01 9.53 11.56
CA LEU A 234 11.25 8.99 12.90
C LEU A 234 12.28 7.85 12.94
N PRO A 235 12.29 6.87 12.01
CA PRO A 235 13.29 5.80 12.03
C PRO A 235 14.74 6.28 11.87
N GLN A 236 14.95 7.50 11.38
CA GLN A 236 16.29 8.10 11.22
C GLN A 236 16.84 8.65 12.54
N PHE A 237 16.01 8.79 13.57
CA PHE A 237 16.38 9.31 14.90
C PHE A 237 16.56 8.18 15.93
N LYS A 238 17.23 7.10 15.53
CA LYS A 238 17.50 5.98 16.43
C LYS A 238 18.21 6.45 17.71
N ASN A 239 17.70 6.04 18.88
CA ASN A 239 18.20 6.40 20.21
C ASN A 239 18.16 7.90 20.56
N ARG A 240 17.38 8.71 19.84
CA ARG A 240 17.22 10.14 20.09
C ARG A 240 15.78 10.45 20.47
N LYS A 241 15.58 11.37 21.41
CA LYS A 241 14.24 11.85 21.80
C LYS A 241 13.77 12.90 20.80
N VAL A 242 12.69 12.64 20.09
CA VAL A 242 12.15 13.53 19.07
C VAL A 242 10.65 13.72 19.20
N GLY A 243 10.20 14.93 18.90
CA GLY A 243 8.78 15.23 18.76
C GLY A 243 8.34 15.15 17.30
N VAL A 244 7.07 14.85 17.06
CA VAL A 244 6.47 14.94 15.73
C VAL A 244 5.05 15.51 15.81
N VAL A 245 4.75 16.46 14.94
CA VAL A 245 3.39 16.97 14.75
C VAL A 245 2.66 16.04 13.78
N VAL A 246 1.47 15.57 14.15
CA VAL A 246 0.74 14.55 13.38
C VAL A 246 -0.69 14.97 13.05
N LYS A 247 -1.09 14.65 11.82
CA LYS A 247 -2.50 14.49 11.42
C LYS A 247 -3.03 13.15 11.93
N GLY A 248 -4.34 12.93 11.81
CA GLY A 248 -4.98 11.63 12.02
C GLY A 248 -4.27 10.46 11.32
N CYS A 249 -4.04 10.54 10.00
CA CYS A 249 -3.35 9.47 9.25
C CYS A 249 -1.86 9.32 9.62
N ASP A 250 -1.22 10.40 10.07
CA ASP A 250 0.19 10.39 10.47
C ASP A 250 0.33 9.69 11.83
N SER A 251 -0.58 9.94 12.77
CA SER A 251 -0.62 9.25 14.08
C SER A 251 -0.75 7.74 13.92
N ARG A 252 -1.57 7.27 12.98
CA ARG A 252 -1.68 5.85 12.61
C ARG A 252 -0.34 5.29 12.14
N SER A 253 0.46 6.11 11.44
CA SER A 253 1.79 5.71 10.96
C SER A 253 2.81 5.67 12.10
N VAL A 254 2.69 6.56 13.09
CA VAL A 254 3.48 6.47 14.33
C VAL A 254 3.12 5.21 15.12
N ILE A 255 1.84 4.88 15.24
CA ILE A 255 1.37 3.62 15.87
C ILE A 255 2.02 2.41 15.19
N GLU A 256 2.03 2.36 13.86
CA GLU A 256 2.66 1.26 13.11
C GLU A 256 4.18 1.18 13.33
N LEU A 257 4.88 2.32 13.39
CA LEU A 257 6.31 2.35 13.69
C LEU A 257 6.62 1.83 15.10
N LEU A 258 5.78 2.15 16.09
CA LEU A 258 5.87 1.65 17.46
C LEU A 258 5.59 0.15 17.52
N GLN A 259 4.52 -0.30 16.84
CA GLN A 259 4.11 -1.70 16.77
C GLN A 259 5.18 -2.60 16.15
N GLU A 260 5.84 -2.13 15.09
CA GLU A 260 6.95 -2.83 14.43
C GLU A 260 8.30 -2.65 15.16
N LYS A 261 8.33 -1.92 16.29
CA LYS A 261 9.53 -1.62 17.09
C LYS A 261 10.62 -0.93 16.27
N LEU A 262 10.21 -0.10 15.32
CA LEU A 262 11.10 0.73 14.50
C LEU A 262 11.45 2.04 15.20
N VAL A 263 10.63 2.43 16.18
CA VAL A 263 10.86 3.56 17.07
C VAL A 263 10.50 3.14 18.50
N GLU A 264 11.22 3.68 19.49
CA GLU A 264 10.96 3.39 20.90
C GLU A 264 9.92 4.36 21.47
N PRO A 265 8.92 3.89 22.24
CA PRO A 265 7.89 4.75 22.81
C PRO A 265 8.45 5.94 23.60
N ASP A 266 9.44 5.70 24.46
CA ASP A 266 10.04 6.74 25.33
C ASP A 266 10.86 7.79 24.55
N ASN A 267 11.15 7.53 23.27
CA ASN A 267 11.93 8.40 22.40
C ASN A 267 11.06 9.22 21.43
N VAL A 268 9.75 9.00 21.38
CA VAL A 268 8.86 9.70 20.45
C VAL A 268 7.76 10.42 21.21
N ARG A 269 7.76 11.75 21.14
CA ARG A 269 6.66 12.59 21.65
C ARG A 269 5.75 12.99 20.50
N VAL A 270 4.43 12.87 20.66
CA VAL A 270 3.46 13.05 19.58
C VAL A 270 2.57 14.24 19.87
N PHE A 271 2.63 15.25 19.00
CA PHE A 271 1.81 16.45 19.06
C PHE A 271 0.70 16.36 18.00
N GLY A 272 -0.52 16.12 18.43
CA GLY A 272 -1.67 15.93 17.56
C GLY A 272 -2.35 17.24 17.18
N MET A 273 -2.81 17.31 15.93
CA MET A 273 -3.75 18.34 15.47
C MET A 273 -4.90 17.71 14.69
N ALA A 274 -6.12 18.12 15.01
CA ALA A 274 -7.31 17.70 14.29
C ALA A 274 -7.25 18.18 12.82
N CYS A 275 -7.48 17.26 11.89
CA CYS A 275 -7.25 17.47 10.46
C CYS A 275 -8.57 17.53 9.67
N GLU A 276 -8.74 18.65 8.93
CA GLU A 276 -9.89 18.90 8.07
C GLU A 276 -9.69 18.42 6.62
N GLY A 277 -8.56 17.75 6.35
CA GLY A 277 -8.20 17.19 5.05
C GLY A 277 -7.08 17.97 4.38
N VAL A 278 -6.33 17.28 3.54
CA VAL A 278 -5.20 17.85 2.78
C VAL A 278 -5.49 17.86 1.28
N VAL A 279 -5.01 18.87 0.57
CA VAL A 279 -5.23 19.00 -0.88
C VAL A 279 -4.42 18.00 -1.70
N ASP A 280 -4.95 17.70 -2.88
CA ASP A 280 -4.23 17.10 -3.99
C ASP A 280 -3.74 18.22 -4.91
N MET A 281 -2.42 18.42 -4.96
CA MET A 281 -1.82 19.52 -5.72
C MET A 281 -2.12 19.43 -7.21
N THR A 282 -2.27 18.23 -7.76
CA THR A 282 -2.66 18.04 -9.17
C THR A 282 -4.07 18.55 -9.42
N ARG A 283 -4.98 18.42 -8.45
CA ARG A 283 -6.35 18.98 -8.55
C ARG A 283 -6.36 20.50 -8.38
N VAL A 284 -5.57 21.02 -7.44
CA VAL A 284 -5.41 22.47 -7.24
C VAL A 284 -4.86 23.12 -8.52
N GLN A 285 -3.75 22.63 -9.05
CA GLN A 285 -3.13 23.16 -10.27
C GLN A 285 -4.10 23.15 -11.45
N ARG A 286 -4.77 22.03 -11.71
CA ARG A 286 -5.78 21.94 -12.79
C ARG A 286 -6.92 22.93 -12.63
N ALA A 287 -7.38 23.14 -11.41
CA ALA A 287 -8.46 24.08 -11.12
C ALA A 287 -8.02 25.55 -11.28
N LEU A 288 -6.73 25.86 -11.03
CA LEU A 288 -6.16 27.19 -11.21
C LEU A 288 -5.79 27.49 -12.67
N ASP A 289 -5.24 26.52 -13.40
CA ASP A 289 -4.73 26.72 -14.76
C ASP A 289 -5.83 26.88 -15.82
N GLY A 290 -7.06 26.45 -15.53
CA GLY A 290 -8.25 26.55 -16.41
C GLY A 290 -8.16 25.84 -17.77
N THR A 291 -6.98 25.38 -18.20
CA THR A 291 -6.64 24.91 -19.55
C THR A 291 -6.45 23.39 -19.65
N GLY A 292 -6.48 22.66 -18.53
CA GLY A 292 -6.41 21.20 -18.55
C GLY A 292 -5.08 20.62 -19.05
N ASN A 293 -3.96 21.34 -18.96
CA ASN A 293 -2.65 20.76 -19.25
C ASN A 293 -2.37 19.61 -18.27
N ALA A 294 -2.13 18.42 -18.84
CA ALA A 294 -2.04 17.15 -18.11
C ALA A 294 -0.78 17.01 -17.24
N ASP A 295 0.22 17.86 -17.45
CA ASP A 295 1.58 17.69 -16.92
C ASP A 295 1.84 18.40 -15.58
N GLY A 296 0.88 19.14 -15.03
CA GLY A 296 0.96 19.73 -13.66
C GLY A 296 2.13 20.71 -13.43
N ALA A 297 2.87 21.08 -14.48
CA ALA A 297 3.89 22.11 -14.40
C ALA A 297 3.23 23.47 -14.56
N MET A 298 3.13 24.23 -13.47
CA MET A 298 2.77 25.65 -13.57
C MET A 298 3.87 26.40 -14.34
N CYS A 299 3.46 27.37 -15.15
CA CYS A 299 4.36 28.43 -15.55
C CYS A 299 4.81 29.17 -14.27
N ALA A 300 6.10 29.43 -14.11
CA ALA A 300 6.65 30.09 -12.91
C ALA A 300 6.03 31.48 -12.66
N ASP A 301 5.43 32.09 -13.69
CA ASP A 301 4.91 33.46 -13.67
C ASP A 301 3.45 33.57 -13.19
N THR A 302 2.76 32.47 -12.85
CA THR A 302 1.33 32.50 -12.40
C THR A 302 1.08 31.89 -11.02
N ALA A 303 2.14 31.60 -10.25
CA ALA A 303 2.00 31.05 -8.91
C ALA A 303 1.30 32.05 -7.95
N PRO A 304 0.38 31.60 -7.09
CA PRO A 304 -0.26 32.48 -6.13
C PRO A 304 0.77 33.01 -5.12
N SER A 305 0.59 34.27 -4.74
CA SER A 305 1.39 34.95 -3.72
C SER A 305 1.03 34.52 -2.29
N SER A 306 -0.22 34.11 -2.06
CA SER A 306 -0.68 33.60 -0.77
C SER A 306 -1.81 32.59 -0.97
N VAL A 307 -1.96 31.69 0.01
CA VAL A 307 -3.08 30.74 0.09
C VAL A 307 -3.71 30.85 1.46
N GLY A 308 -5.00 31.15 1.49
CA GLY A 308 -5.82 31.19 2.69
C GLY A 308 -6.82 30.03 2.73
N VAL A 309 -7.32 29.73 3.92
CA VAL A 309 -8.46 28.84 4.11
C VAL A 309 -9.55 29.57 4.89
N ASP A 310 -10.76 29.55 4.35
CA ASP A 310 -11.96 30.19 4.92
C ASP A 310 -13.13 29.21 4.84
N GLY A 311 -13.37 28.53 5.96
CA GLY A 311 -14.38 27.48 6.05
C GLY A 311 -14.09 26.33 5.08
N ASP A 312 -15.03 26.11 4.14
CA ASP A 312 -14.96 25.08 3.10
C ASP A 312 -14.22 25.53 1.83
N ASN A 313 -13.55 26.68 1.84
CA ASN A 313 -12.88 27.25 0.66
C ASN A 313 -11.38 27.46 0.86
N LEU A 314 -10.63 27.21 -0.20
CA LEU A 314 -9.28 27.75 -0.37
C LEU A 314 -9.37 29.04 -1.19
N SER A 315 -8.73 30.09 -0.69
CA SER A 315 -8.54 31.35 -1.40
C SER A 315 -7.10 31.49 -1.87
N PHE A 316 -6.92 31.93 -3.10
CA PHE A 316 -5.61 32.15 -3.72
C PHE A 316 -5.51 33.63 -4.07
N GLU A 317 -4.44 34.29 -3.64
CA GLU A 317 -4.16 35.69 -3.96
C GLU A 317 -2.95 35.78 -4.90
N GLY A 318 -2.91 36.79 -5.76
CA GLY A 318 -1.83 36.99 -6.73
C GLY A 318 -2.35 37.69 -7.99
N GLU A 319 -1.66 37.50 -9.11
CA GLU A 319 -2.08 38.08 -10.40
C GLU A 319 -3.43 37.55 -10.90
N ALA A 320 -3.75 36.30 -10.58
CA ALA A 320 -5.02 35.65 -10.90
C ALA A 320 -5.68 35.08 -9.62
N PRO A 321 -6.42 35.89 -8.84
CA PRO A 321 -7.05 35.43 -7.61
C PRO A 321 -8.14 34.41 -7.91
N ALA A 322 -8.24 33.38 -7.08
CA ALA A 322 -9.20 32.29 -7.25
C ALA A 322 -9.77 31.82 -5.91
N ARG A 323 -10.95 31.19 -5.95
CA ARG A 323 -11.56 30.53 -4.79
C ARG A 323 -12.04 29.15 -5.20
N LEU A 324 -11.56 28.13 -4.51
CA LEU A 324 -11.88 26.72 -4.78
C LEU A 324 -12.55 26.10 -3.57
N LYS A 325 -13.56 25.25 -3.78
CA LYS A 325 -14.12 24.45 -2.68
C LYS A 325 -13.13 23.35 -2.30
N LEU A 326 -12.87 23.22 -1.00
CA LEU A 326 -11.96 22.21 -0.46
C LEU A 326 -12.39 20.79 -0.88
N ALA A 327 -13.69 20.51 -0.90
CA ALA A 327 -14.23 19.21 -1.32
C ALA A 327 -13.88 18.80 -2.76
N ASP A 328 -13.56 19.75 -3.64
CA ASP A 328 -13.25 19.49 -5.05
C ASP A 328 -11.75 19.22 -5.25
N VAL A 329 -10.90 19.77 -4.38
CA VAL A 329 -9.43 19.67 -4.50
C VAL A 329 -8.76 18.84 -3.42
N VAL A 330 -9.50 18.34 -2.43
CA VAL A 330 -8.95 17.45 -1.40
C VAL A 330 -8.47 16.12 -2.01
N ALA A 331 -7.42 15.53 -1.41
CA ALA A 331 -6.98 14.18 -1.74
C ALA A 331 -8.10 13.16 -1.50
N GLU A 332 -8.23 12.18 -2.40
CA GLU A 332 -9.31 11.17 -2.35
C GLU A 332 -9.42 10.47 -0.99
N LYS A 333 -8.28 10.10 -0.38
CA LYS A 333 -8.22 9.49 0.96
C LYS A 333 -8.95 10.31 2.05
N CYS A 334 -8.97 11.63 1.92
CA CYS A 334 -9.57 12.53 2.91
C CYS A 334 -11.10 12.53 2.81
N ARG A 335 -11.64 12.19 1.63
CA ARG A 335 -13.09 12.17 1.38
C ARG A 335 -13.77 11.00 2.09
N THR A 336 -13.04 9.92 2.34
CA THR A 336 -13.52 8.74 3.05
C THR A 336 -12.83 8.55 4.41
N CYS A 337 -12.15 9.60 4.91
CA CYS A 337 -11.41 9.53 6.16
C CYS A 337 -12.35 9.52 7.37
N ASP A 338 -12.21 8.48 8.19
CA ASP A 338 -12.92 8.31 9.47
C ASP A 338 -12.03 8.61 10.69
N THR A 339 -10.77 8.99 10.46
CA THR A 339 -9.79 9.29 11.51
C THR A 339 -9.26 10.73 11.37
N PRO A 340 -10.12 11.77 11.51
CA PRO A 340 -9.66 13.16 11.37
C PRO A 340 -8.88 13.65 12.59
N VAL A 341 -9.12 13.07 13.76
CA VAL A 341 -8.38 13.34 15.01
C VAL A 341 -7.28 12.28 15.17
N PRO A 342 -6.06 12.67 15.57
CA PRO A 342 -5.00 11.73 15.93
C PRO A 342 -5.45 10.65 16.93
N LEU A 343 -5.11 9.39 16.67
CA LEU A 343 -5.37 8.26 17.59
C LEU A 343 -4.29 8.13 18.67
N LEU A 344 -3.15 8.78 18.46
CA LEU A 344 -2.02 8.84 19.36
C LEU A 344 -1.55 10.29 19.43
N GLY A 345 -1.35 10.79 20.64
CA GLY A 345 -0.88 12.14 20.91
C GLY A 345 -0.87 12.43 22.41
N ASP A 346 0.25 12.95 22.92
CA ASP A 346 0.37 13.45 24.30
C ASP A 346 -0.50 14.70 24.52
N VAL A 347 -0.60 15.48 23.44
CA VAL A 347 -1.43 16.67 23.32
C VAL A 347 -2.16 16.57 21.99
N VAL A 348 -3.46 16.87 21.96
CA VAL A 348 -4.23 16.93 20.71
C VAL A 348 -5.00 18.24 20.70
N GLU A 349 -4.65 19.11 19.75
CA GLU A 349 -5.26 20.44 19.61
C GLU A 349 -6.21 20.51 18.40
N GLY A 350 -7.12 21.49 18.47
CA GLY A 350 -8.13 21.74 17.45
C GLY A 350 -9.30 20.74 17.47
N ASN A 351 -10.33 21.06 16.69
CA ASN A 351 -11.51 20.21 16.51
C ASN A 351 -11.69 19.93 15.02
N ALA A 352 -12.06 18.69 14.70
CA ALA A 352 -12.46 18.31 13.35
C ALA A 352 -13.89 17.80 13.34
N SER A 353 -14.57 18.00 12.21
CA SER A 353 -15.91 17.49 11.99
C SER A 353 -15.95 15.97 12.16
N ALA A 354 -16.96 15.47 12.88
CA ALA A 354 -17.14 14.03 13.05
C ALA A 354 -17.56 13.37 11.72
N PRO A 355 -17.05 12.17 11.40
CA PRO A 355 -17.59 11.33 10.33
C PRO A 355 -19.10 11.09 10.54
N ALA A 356 -19.90 11.19 9.47
CA ALA A 356 -21.33 10.90 9.51
C ALA A 356 -21.66 9.40 9.64
N GLY A 357 -20.64 8.54 9.52
CA GLY A 357 -20.76 7.09 9.60
C GLY A 357 -19.39 6.40 9.46
N PRO A 358 -19.37 5.06 9.40
CA PRO A 358 -18.14 4.31 9.16
C PRO A 358 -17.57 4.63 7.76
N ALA A 359 -16.25 4.50 7.61
CA ALA A 359 -15.64 4.58 6.29
C ALA A 359 -16.23 3.50 5.35
N PRO A 360 -16.47 3.83 4.07
CA PRO A 360 -16.96 2.86 3.10
C PRO A 360 -15.97 1.70 2.93
N ASP A 361 -16.50 0.55 2.51
CA ASP A 361 -15.67 -0.65 2.31
C ASP A 361 -14.57 -0.45 1.26
N ALA A 362 -14.86 0.34 0.22
CA ALA A 362 -13.94 0.65 -0.86
C ALA A 362 -13.95 2.16 -1.18
N PRO A 363 -12.78 2.80 -1.30
CA PRO A 363 -12.69 4.15 -1.85
C PRO A 363 -12.97 4.14 -3.37
N PRO A 364 -13.34 5.29 -3.98
CA PRO A 364 -13.70 5.37 -5.40
C PRO A 364 -12.68 4.75 -6.37
N SER A 365 -11.38 4.92 -6.11
CA SER A 365 -10.32 4.33 -6.93
C SER A 365 -10.27 2.80 -6.86
N LEU A 366 -10.63 2.20 -5.73
CA LEU A 366 -10.75 0.75 -5.59
C LEU A 366 -12.02 0.24 -6.29
N GLU A 367 -13.13 0.95 -6.18
CA GLU A 367 -14.37 0.63 -6.90
C GLU A 367 -14.17 0.68 -8.42
N ALA A 368 -13.40 1.65 -8.90
CA ALA A 368 -13.02 1.74 -10.31
C ALA A 368 -12.23 0.51 -10.75
N LEU A 369 -11.31 -0.02 -9.91
CA LEU A 369 -10.60 -1.27 -10.20
C LEU A 369 -11.53 -2.50 -10.13
N ASP A 370 -12.49 -2.53 -9.22
CA ASP A 370 -13.45 -3.62 -9.11
C ASP A 370 -14.39 -3.69 -10.33
N ALA A 371 -14.77 -2.54 -10.88
CA ALA A 371 -15.61 -2.45 -12.07
C ALA A 371 -14.90 -2.92 -13.37
N MET A 372 -13.57 -3.05 -13.35
CA MET A 372 -12.79 -3.50 -14.49
C MET A 372 -12.76 -5.03 -14.60
N THR A 373 -12.86 -5.55 -15.83
CA THR A 373 -12.55 -6.95 -16.11
C THR A 373 -11.07 -7.26 -15.79
N PRO A 374 -10.67 -8.52 -15.59
CA PRO A 374 -9.26 -8.87 -15.41
C PRO A 374 -8.35 -8.34 -16.54
N GLU A 375 -8.82 -8.38 -17.79
CA GLU A 375 -8.13 -7.85 -18.97
C GLU A 375 -7.92 -6.34 -18.86
N GLN A 376 -8.98 -5.61 -18.49
CA GLN A 376 -8.94 -4.17 -18.29
C GLN A 376 -8.02 -3.78 -17.14
N ARG A 377 -8.03 -4.52 -16.02
CA ARG A 377 -7.09 -4.30 -14.89
C ARG A 377 -5.64 -4.50 -15.30
N ARG A 378 -5.33 -5.54 -16.08
CA ARG A 378 -3.99 -5.73 -16.66
C ARG A 378 -3.62 -4.57 -17.57
N GLY A 379 -4.51 -4.18 -18.48
CA GLY A 379 -4.31 -3.04 -19.37
C GLY A 379 -4.10 -1.72 -18.63
N PHE A 380 -4.80 -1.51 -17.52
CA PHE A 380 -4.65 -0.37 -16.63
C PHE A 380 -3.27 -0.33 -16.00
N TRP A 381 -2.84 -1.41 -15.34
CA TRP A 381 -1.50 -1.44 -14.76
C TRP A 381 -0.40 -1.39 -15.81
N ARG A 382 -0.60 -1.98 -16.99
CA ARG A 382 0.31 -1.84 -18.13
C ARG A 382 0.51 -0.37 -18.47
N ALA A 383 -0.58 0.37 -18.69
CA ALA A 383 -0.53 1.78 -19.05
C ALA A 383 0.07 2.67 -17.95
N GLN A 384 -0.26 2.38 -16.69
CA GLN A 384 0.31 3.10 -15.54
C GLN A 384 1.82 2.86 -15.37
N MET A 385 2.27 1.61 -15.51
CA MET A 385 3.67 1.27 -15.39
C MET A 385 4.50 1.73 -16.60
N ASP A 386 3.90 1.89 -17.77
CA ASP A 386 4.57 2.47 -18.94
C ASP A 386 5.09 3.88 -18.62
N ARG A 387 4.25 4.69 -17.95
CA ARG A 387 4.58 6.06 -17.48
C ARG A 387 5.52 6.11 -16.28
N CYS A 388 5.67 5.02 -15.52
CA CYS A 388 6.44 5.05 -14.28
C CYS A 388 7.93 5.33 -14.58
N LEU A 389 8.44 6.42 -14.01
CA LEU A 389 9.85 6.83 -14.15
C LEU A 389 10.82 6.00 -13.29
N ARG A 390 10.30 5.12 -12.43
CA ARG A 390 11.09 4.32 -11.47
C ARG A 390 12.01 5.19 -10.59
N CYS A 391 11.59 6.42 -10.28
CA CYS A 391 12.32 7.36 -9.42
C CYS A 391 12.28 7.02 -7.91
N TYR A 392 11.47 6.03 -7.52
CA TYR A 392 11.27 5.59 -6.14
C TYR A 392 10.79 6.66 -5.14
N ALA A 393 10.24 7.80 -5.60
CA ALA A 393 9.62 8.79 -4.73
C ALA A 393 8.52 8.17 -3.83
N CYS A 394 7.72 7.26 -4.41
CA CYS A 394 6.70 6.51 -3.67
C CYS A 394 7.24 5.61 -2.54
N ARG A 395 8.49 5.14 -2.66
CA ARG A 395 9.21 4.38 -1.63
C ARG A 395 9.70 5.31 -0.54
N ASN A 396 10.40 6.38 -0.93
CA ASN A 396 11.06 7.30 -0.01
C ASN A 396 10.06 8.12 0.81
N ALA A 397 8.87 8.38 0.27
CA ALA A 397 7.78 9.05 0.98
C ALA A 397 7.01 8.13 1.95
N CYS A 398 7.14 6.80 1.83
CA CYS A 398 6.40 5.87 2.67
C CYS A 398 7.00 5.77 4.08
N PRO A 399 6.22 6.01 5.15
CA PRO A 399 6.73 5.90 6.52
C PRO A 399 7.08 4.47 6.93
N MET A 400 6.44 3.47 6.30
CA MET A 400 6.66 2.06 6.60
C MET A 400 7.67 1.38 5.66
N CYS A 401 8.31 2.14 4.76
CA CYS A 401 9.40 1.61 3.94
C CYS A 401 10.76 1.94 4.60
N VAL A 402 11.17 1.07 5.52
CA VAL A 402 12.34 1.28 6.38
C VAL A 402 13.60 0.53 5.96
N CYS A 403 13.51 -0.41 5.02
CA CYS A 403 14.66 -1.14 4.47
C CYS A 403 15.49 -0.29 3.47
N ARG A 404 15.79 0.96 3.82
CA ARG A 404 16.41 1.94 2.90
C ARG A 404 17.83 1.54 2.50
N ASP A 405 18.61 0.98 3.41
CA ASP A 405 20.02 0.64 3.17
C ASP A 405 20.20 -0.62 2.29
N HIS A 406 19.22 -1.53 2.33
CA HIS A 406 19.23 -2.79 1.59
C HIS A 406 17.90 -3.04 0.89
N CYS A 407 17.44 -2.04 0.14
CA CYS A 407 16.18 -2.13 -0.59
C CYS A 407 16.33 -3.08 -1.79
N ILE A 408 15.34 -3.96 -1.98
CA ILE A 408 15.28 -4.87 -3.13
C ILE A 408 15.34 -4.17 -4.49
N ALA A 409 14.92 -2.90 -4.53
CA ALA A 409 14.92 -2.08 -5.73
C ALA A 409 16.32 -1.65 -6.17
N GLU A 410 17.28 -1.66 -5.24
CA GLU A 410 18.66 -1.20 -5.43
C GLU A 410 19.68 -2.33 -5.21
N SER A 411 19.29 -3.40 -4.50
CA SER A 411 20.18 -4.53 -4.23
C SER A 411 20.56 -5.27 -5.51
N ARG A 412 21.86 -5.56 -5.62
CA ARG A 412 22.41 -6.46 -6.65
C ARG A 412 22.53 -7.90 -6.17
N ASP A 413 22.49 -8.12 -4.86
CA ASP A 413 22.57 -9.45 -4.24
C ASP A 413 21.67 -9.52 -2.98
N PRO A 414 20.57 -10.30 -2.99
CA PRO A 414 20.06 -11.05 -4.14
C PRO A 414 19.50 -10.13 -5.23
N HIS A 415 19.78 -10.44 -6.49
CA HIS A 415 19.25 -9.72 -7.65
C HIS A 415 17.77 -10.08 -7.91
N TRP A 416 16.86 -9.52 -7.11
CA TRP A 416 15.45 -9.92 -7.19
C TRP A 416 14.64 -9.20 -8.27
N THR A 417 14.85 -7.89 -8.42
CA THR A 417 14.32 -7.08 -9.53
C THR A 417 15.49 -6.60 -10.38
N THR A 418 15.38 -6.70 -11.70
CA THR A 418 16.44 -6.18 -12.58
C THR A 418 16.35 -4.66 -12.67
N GLN A 419 17.39 -3.98 -13.17
CA GLN A 419 17.35 -2.53 -13.40
C GLN A 419 16.69 -2.17 -14.74
N GLU A 420 16.08 -3.12 -15.44
CA GLU A 420 15.40 -2.85 -16.70
C GLU A 420 14.19 -1.94 -16.49
N GLY A 421 14.01 -0.96 -17.39
CA GLY A 421 12.88 -0.02 -17.36
C GLY A 421 11.57 -0.55 -17.94
N ASN A 422 11.43 -1.86 -18.09
CA ASN A 422 10.24 -2.46 -18.69
C ASN A 422 9.05 -2.48 -17.69
N VAL A 423 7.84 -2.64 -18.22
CA VAL A 423 6.60 -2.62 -17.42
C VAL A 423 6.57 -3.71 -16.36
N ARG A 424 7.07 -4.91 -16.67
CA ARG A 424 7.05 -6.04 -15.73
C ARG A 424 7.90 -5.75 -14.49
N GLU A 425 9.12 -5.25 -14.65
CA GLU A 425 9.98 -4.92 -13.50
C GLU A 425 9.39 -3.77 -12.67
N LYS A 426 8.81 -2.76 -13.33
CA LYS A 426 8.14 -1.64 -12.66
C LYS A 426 6.90 -2.12 -11.88
N LEU A 427 6.10 -3.00 -12.46
CA LEU A 427 4.96 -3.62 -11.78
C LEU A 427 5.41 -4.49 -10.63
N GLN A 428 6.44 -5.32 -10.83
CA GLN A 428 6.99 -6.20 -9.81
C GLN A 428 7.45 -5.42 -8.59
N PHE A 429 8.14 -4.28 -8.77
CA PHE A 429 8.47 -3.39 -7.66
C PHE A 429 7.21 -2.91 -6.90
N GLN A 430 6.17 -2.47 -7.61
CA GLN A 430 4.94 -1.98 -6.96
C GLN A 430 4.18 -3.08 -6.21
N VAL A 431 4.20 -4.32 -6.72
CA VAL A 431 3.63 -5.50 -6.06
C VAL A 431 4.42 -5.85 -4.81
N ILE A 432 5.75 -5.85 -4.88
CA ILE A 432 6.60 -6.08 -3.70
C ILE A 432 6.33 -5.03 -2.63
N HIS A 433 6.25 -3.76 -3.03
CA HIS A 433 5.92 -2.68 -2.12
C HIS A 433 4.53 -2.87 -1.47
N ALA A 434 3.52 -3.33 -2.22
CA ALA A 434 2.20 -3.64 -1.64
C ALA A 434 2.24 -4.84 -0.68
N LEU A 435 2.96 -5.91 -1.02
CA LEU A 435 3.09 -7.12 -0.19
C LEU A 435 3.85 -6.86 1.11
N HIS A 436 4.96 -6.11 1.07
CA HIS A 436 5.70 -5.74 2.29
C HIS A 436 4.84 -4.91 3.26
N LEU A 437 3.89 -4.13 2.72
CA LEU A 437 2.97 -3.30 3.50
C LEU A 437 1.67 -4.03 3.91
N ALA A 438 1.52 -5.32 3.61
CA ALA A 438 0.35 -6.08 4.00
C ALA A 438 0.24 -6.12 5.54
N GLY A 439 -0.83 -5.52 6.08
CA GLY A 439 -1.04 -5.35 7.51
C GLY A 439 -0.31 -4.15 8.13
N ARG A 440 0.31 -3.28 7.32
CA ARG A 440 1.07 -2.10 7.79
C ARG A 440 0.67 -0.78 7.14
N CYS A 441 -0.01 -0.82 5.99
CA CYS A 441 -0.36 0.40 5.27
C CYS A 441 -1.50 1.17 5.96
N THR A 442 -1.23 2.40 6.39
CA THR A 442 -2.22 3.28 7.03
C THR A 442 -3.09 4.06 6.05
N GLU A 443 -2.90 3.86 4.74
CA GLU A 443 -3.55 4.60 3.65
C GLU A 443 -3.30 6.11 3.69
N CYS A 444 -2.14 6.52 4.20
CA CYS A 444 -1.76 7.93 4.27
C CYS A 444 -1.57 8.59 2.89
N GLY A 445 -1.51 7.84 1.80
CA GLY A 445 -1.51 8.35 0.42
C GLY A 445 -0.20 8.96 -0.07
N GLU A 446 0.85 9.00 0.76
CA GLU A 446 2.14 9.60 0.40
C GLU A 446 2.78 8.98 -0.84
N CYS A 447 2.59 7.67 -1.04
CA CYS A 447 3.15 6.97 -2.19
C CYS A 447 2.57 7.47 -3.53
N GLN A 448 1.29 7.86 -3.56
CA GLN A 448 0.63 8.43 -4.73
C GLN A 448 0.93 9.92 -4.85
N ARG A 449 0.84 10.67 -3.74
CA ARG A 449 1.16 12.10 -3.71
C ARG A 449 2.56 12.40 -4.25
N ALA A 450 3.54 11.58 -3.88
CA ALA A 450 4.93 11.76 -4.30
C ALA A 450 5.20 11.32 -5.75
N CYS A 451 4.21 10.79 -6.48
CA CYS A 451 4.40 10.33 -7.85
C CYS A 451 4.38 11.53 -8.83
N PRO A 452 5.48 11.86 -9.51
CA PRO A 452 5.53 13.02 -10.42
C PRO A 452 4.66 12.84 -11.68
N VAL A 453 4.24 11.61 -11.96
CA VAL A 453 3.39 11.25 -13.11
C VAL A 453 2.02 10.74 -12.67
N ASN A 454 1.59 11.06 -11.43
CA ASN A 454 0.23 10.83 -10.93
C ASN A 454 -0.28 9.38 -11.06
N ILE A 455 0.60 8.39 -10.87
CA ILE A 455 0.18 6.98 -10.86
C ILE A 455 -0.58 6.69 -9.56
N PRO A 456 -1.77 6.05 -9.63
CA PRO A 456 -2.59 5.75 -8.45
C PRO A 456 -2.08 4.53 -7.69
N VAL A 457 -0.82 4.58 -7.22
CA VAL A 457 -0.17 3.46 -6.52
C VAL A 457 -0.81 3.15 -5.16
N LEU A 458 -1.59 4.08 -4.59
CA LEU A 458 -2.33 3.86 -3.35
C LEU A 458 -3.41 2.78 -3.52
N SER A 459 -4.03 2.67 -4.70
CA SER A 459 -5.10 1.71 -4.95
C SER A 459 -4.64 0.25 -4.81
N LEU A 460 -3.37 -0.06 -5.10
CA LEU A 460 -2.78 -1.37 -4.79
C LEU A 460 -2.74 -1.64 -3.28
N LYS A 461 -2.44 -0.62 -2.47
CA LYS A 461 -2.34 -0.76 -1.01
C LYS A 461 -3.73 -0.84 -0.40
N GLN A 462 -4.70 -0.10 -0.93
CA GLN A 462 -6.11 -0.20 -0.53
C GLN A 462 -6.68 -1.58 -0.85
N TRP A 463 -6.36 -2.17 -2.01
CA TRP A 463 -6.73 -3.56 -2.29
C TRP A 463 -6.12 -4.53 -1.28
N MET A 464 -4.82 -4.39 -0.99
CA MET A 464 -4.13 -5.21 0.01
C MET A 464 -4.75 -5.07 1.40
N ASN A 465 -5.08 -3.84 1.82
CA ASN A 465 -5.73 -3.59 3.10
C ASN A 465 -7.14 -4.17 3.15
N ARG A 466 -7.90 -4.13 2.04
CA ARG A 466 -9.17 -4.85 1.93
C ARG A 466 -8.97 -6.34 2.13
N SER A 467 -7.99 -6.95 1.45
CA SER A 467 -7.64 -8.37 1.64
C SER A 467 -7.34 -8.68 3.11
N VAL A 468 -6.52 -7.87 3.76
CA VAL A 468 -6.15 -8.04 5.19
C VAL A 468 -7.37 -7.89 6.10
N ARG A 469 -8.24 -6.89 5.86
CA ARG A 469 -9.47 -6.68 6.62
C ARG A 469 -10.43 -7.87 6.48
N THR A 470 -10.65 -8.34 5.25
CA THR A 470 -11.52 -9.49 4.97
C THR A 470 -11.00 -10.77 5.63
N LEU A 471 -9.69 -11.03 5.55
CA LEU A 471 -9.12 -12.28 6.06
C LEU A 471 -8.91 -12.28 7.58
N PHE A 472 -8.63 -11.12 8.19
CA PHE A 472 -8.15 -11.06 9.57
C PHE A 472 -8.89 -10.08 10.48
N ASP A 473 -9.88 -9.34 9.96
CA ASP A 473 -10.57 -8.28 10.71
C ASP A 473 -9.57 -7.26 11.31
N TYR A 474 -8.51 -6.98 10.56
CA TYR A 474 -7.38 -6.17 11.02
C TYR A 474 -7.28 -4.87 10.23
N ARG A 475 -6.96 -3.79 10.94
CA ARG A 475 -6.69 -2.47 10.36
C ARG A 475 -5.37 -1.92 10.89
N ALA A 476 -4.49 -1.52 9.99
CA ALA A 476 -3.20 -0.95 10.34
C ALA A 476 -3.33 0.40 11.07
N GLY A 477 -2.52 0.58 12.10
CA GLY A 477 -2.28 1.83 12.80
C GLY A 477 -3.40 2.28 13.72
N VAL A 478 -4.16 1.34 14.31
CA VAL A 478 -5.27 1.67 15.25
C VAL A 478 -5.00 1.25 16.68
N ASP A 479 -4.19 0.20 16.89
CA ASP A 479 -3.81 -0.30 18.21
C ASP A 479 -2.33 -0.64 18.21
N VAL A 480 -1.57 0.02 19.09
CA VAL A 480 -0.12 -0.15 19.25
C VAL A 480 0.25 -1.53 19.78
N ASN A 481 -0.66 -2.19 20.50
CA ASN A 481 -0.42 -3.50 21.11
C ASN A 481 -0.87 -4.67 20.22
N ALA A 482 -1.58 -4.38 19.14
CA ALA A 482 -2.00 -5.43 18.21
C ALA A 482 -0.78 -6.06 17.53
N VAL A 483 -0.91 -7.31 17.08
CA VAL A 483 0.13 -7.97 16.30
C VAL A 483 -0.31 -8.03 14.84
N PRO A 484 0.48 -7.49 13.89
CA PRO A 484 0.17 -7.57 12.46
C PRO A 484 -0.11 -9.02 12.02
N PRO A 485 -1.18 -9.29 11.25
CA PRO A 485 -1.63 -10.65 11.00
C PRO A 485 -0.59 -11.58 10.37
N LEU A 486 0.36 -11.03 9.60
CA LEU A 486 1.41 -11.80 8.92
C LEU A 486 2.67 -12.04 9.79
N LEU A 487 2.73 -11.44 10.98
CA LEU A 487 3.75 -11.71 12.02
C LEU A 487 3.28 -12.76 13.05
N ALA A 488 1.99 -13.09 13.04
CA ALA A 488 1.41 -14.16 13.84
C ALA A 488 0.82 -15.26 12.96
N PHE A 489 0.35 -16.33 13.59
CA PHE A 489 -0.45 -17.37 12.96
C PHE A 489 -1.59 -17.76 13.89
N ALA A 490 -2.63 -18.40 13.34
CA ALA A 490 -3.62 -19.11 14.14
C ALA A 490 -3.67 -20.57 13.69
N VAL A 491 -4.03 -21.47 14.61
CA VAL A 491 -4.23 -22.89 14.28
C VAL A 491 -5.48 -23.05 13.42
N GLU A 492 -6.55 -22.34 13.76
CA GLU A 492 -7.79 -22.24 12.99
C GLU A 492 -8.01 -20.79 12.57
N GLU A 493 -8.41 -20.56 11.32
CA GLU A 493 -8.67 -19.22 10.79
C GLU A 493 -10.18 -19.03 10.60
N LYS A 494 -10.71 -17.93 11.12
CA LYS A 494 -12.15 -17.63 11.03
C LYS A 494 -12.61 -17.43 9.58
N ASN A 495 -11.79 -16.74 8.78
CA ASN A 495 -12.18 -16.27 7.44
C ASN A 495 -11.34 -16.89 6.30
N ILE A 496 -10.37 -17.75 6.61
CA ILE A 496 -9.62 -18.50 5.59
C ILE A 496 -10.27 -19.87 5.43
N LYS A 497 -10.89 -20.10 4.28
CA LYS A 497 -11.41 -21.42 3.91
C LYS A 497 -10.36 -22.12 3.05
N GLU A 498 -9.83 -23.24 3.53
CA GLU A 498 -8.86 -23.99 2.77
C GLU A 498 -9.51 -24.51 1.48
N HIS A 499 -8.95 -24.09 0.35
CA HIS A 499 -9.45 -24.38 -0.98
C HIS A 499 -9.14 -25.85 -1.32
N GLY A 500 -10.13 -26.73 -1.19
CA GLY A 500 -9.98 -28.16 -1.51
C GLY A 500 -9.67 -28.39 -3.00
N LEU A 501 -8.70 -29.26 -3.28
CA LEU A 501 -8.39 -29.82 -4.60
C LEU A 501 -8.38 -31.34 -4.58
#